data_AF-A0A817INR9-F1
#
_entry.id   AF-A0A817INR9-F1
#
_cell.length_a   1.000
_cell.length_b   1.000
_cell.length_c   1.000
_cell.angle_alpha   90.00
_cell.angle_beta   90.00
_cell.angle_gamma   90.00
#
_symmetry.space_group_name_H-M   'P 1'
#
loop_
_entity.id
_entity.type
_entity.pdbx_description
1 polymer ?
#
loop_
_entity_poly.entity_id
_entity_poly.type
_entity_poly.pdbx_seq_one_letter_code
_entity_poly.pdbx_strand_id
1 'polypeptide(L)'
;MPLRGSSHSHMSISGEDILIYDGSQIDEETHEEIVKFCDKCIMTQFPLLDEDTELHNIVKEAQSHYRNHSKSCLKYHETLDRFEFPRSVARRTFICEPIEVDNDNDKQYTKKVNEIFTEMNATMNALEKEKMLSWSDFDTLPTKYNWNYEDYECVLRVVHTRTVIIHKREPNGRWVNQYNEEMLRVWKANMDIQFVLDTYASEKYLMSYTTKPEREKSLLFEGIHKEYREGNMSVREEMKKLTDTFFNHRQVSVQEAIYSMTKMSPTYSS
;
A
#
# COMPACT_ATOMS: atom_id res chain seq x y z
N MET A 1 -19.40 3.93 -12.88
CA MET A 1 -18.88 4.06 -11.50
C MET A 1 -18.55 2.65 -11.03
N PRO A 2 -17.27 2.29 -10.84
CA PRO A 2 -16.94 0.95 -10.35
C PRO A 2 -17.51 0.81 -8.92
N LEU A 3 -18.32 -0.22 -8.70
CA LEU A 3 -18.92 -0.54 -7.41
C LEU A 3 -17.80 -0.90 -6.42
N ARG A 4 -17.67 -0.10 -5.35
CA ARG A 4 -16.82 -0.42 -4.18
C ARG A 4 -17.28 -1.76 -3.60
N GLY A 5 -16.34 -2.69 -3.41
CA GLY A 5 -16.62 -4.10 -3.05
C GLY A 5 -16.38 -5.10 -4.18
N SER A 6 -15.99 -4.65 -5.39
CA SER A 6 -15.52 -5.56 -6.44
C SER A 6 -14.32 -6.38 -5.95
N SER A 7 -14.31 -7.66 -6.31
CA SER A 7 -13.17 -8.56 -6.11
C SER A 7 -11.92 -7.91 -6.68
N HIS A 8 -10.93 -7.65 -5.83
CA HIS A 8 -9.59 -7.24 -6.23
C HIS A 8 -8.61 -8.29 -5.71
N SER A 9 -7.60 -8.59 -6.51
CA SER A 9 -6.67 -9.67 -6.22
C SER A 9 -5.51 -9.15 -5.37
N HIS A 10 -5.27 -9.80 -4.24
CA HIS A 10 -4.00 -9.72 -3.52
C HIS A 10 -3.24 -11.01 -3.84
N MET A 11 -2.09 -10.90 -4.47
CA MET A 11 -1.30 -12.07 -4.88
C MET A 11 0.19 -11.79 -4.82
N SER A 12 0.95 -12.83 -4.55
CA SER A 12 2.40 -12.86 -4.73
C SER A 12 2.70 -13.57 -6.04
N ILE A 13 3.58 -12.98 -6.86
CA ILE A 13 4.06 -13.56 -8.11
C ILE A 13 5.52 -13.92 -7.91
N SER A 14 5.86 -15.19 -8.10
CA SER A 14 7.23 -15.69 -8.14
C SER A 14 7.53 -16.27 -9.52
N GLY A 15 8.79 -16.27 -9.90
CA GLY A 15 9.29 -16.84 -11.15
C GLY A 15 10.75 -17.24 -10.97
N GLU A 16 11.26 -18.14 -11.82
CA GLU A 16 12.63 -18.67 -11.73
C GLU A 16 13.69 -17.54 -11.84
N ASP A 17 13.38 -16.48 -12.60
CA ASP A 17 14.27 -15.34 -12.82
C ASP A 17 13.99 -14.14 -11.89
N ILE A 18 13.12 -14.28 -10.88
CA ILE A 18 12.85 -13.17 -9.93
C ILE A 18 13.86 -13.23 -8.79
N LEU A 19 14.68 -12.18 -8.70
CA LEU A 19 15.68 -12.00 -7.65
C LEU A 19 15.03 -12.00 -6.26
N ILE A 20 15.72 -12.56 -5.27
CA ILE A 20 15.28 -12.59 -3.88
C ILE A 20 16.13 -11.60 -3.08
N TYR A 21 15.48 -10.72 -2.33
CA TYR A 21 16.15 -9.83 -1.39
C TYR A 21 16.26 -10.52 -0.02
N ASP A 22 17.49 -10.77 0.45
CA ASP A 22 17.77 -11.41 1.75
C ASP A 22 18.13 -10.43 2.90
N GLY A 23 18.19 -9.14 2.61
CA GLY A 23 18.33 -8.04 3.58
C GLY A 23 19.63 -7.99 4.39
N SER A 24 20.57 -8.90 4.22
CA SER A 24 21.80 -8.86 5.04
C SER A 24 23.09 -9.30 4.34
N GLN A 25 23.03 -9.85 3.12
CA GLN A 25 24.21 -10.28 2.38
C GLN A 25 24.11 -10.06 0.87
N ILE A 26 23.43 -8.99 0.47
CA ILE A 26 23.30 -8.65 -0.94
C ILE A 26 24.50 -7.78 -1.35
N ASP A 27 25.29 -8.27 -2.31
CA ASP A 27 26.33 -7.47 -2.91
C ASP A 27 25.75 -6.33 -3.76
N GLU A 28 26.59 -5.34 -4.06
CA GLU A 28 26.19 -4.17 -4.85
C GLU A 28 25.65 -4.57 -6.24
N GLU A 29 26.15 -5.66 -6.81
CA GLU A 29 25.70 -6.23 -8.08
C GLU A 29 24.23 -6.65 -8.02
N THR A 30 23.85 -7.44 -7.02
CA THR A 30 22.47 -7.90 -6.86
C THR A 30 21.52 -6.74 -6.53
N HIS A 31 21.96 -5.71 -5.78
CA HIS A 31 21.19 -4.48 -5.61
C HIS A 31 20.89 -3.79 -6.95
N GLU A 32 21.90 -3.66 -7.81
CA GLU A 32 21.71 -3.09 -9.14
C GLU A 32 20.78 -3.95 -10.00
N GLU A 33 20.88 -5.27 -9.93
CA GLU A 33 20.00 -6.17 -10.69
C GLU A 33 18.54 -6.05 -10.24
N ILE A 34 18.27 -5.95 -8.93
CA ILE A 34 16.92 -5.70 -8.40
C ILE A 34 16.38 -4.36 -8.91
N VAL A 35 17.20 -3.31 -8.89
CA VAL A 35 16.82 -1.99 -9.39
C VAL A 35 16.52 -2.04 -10.89
N LYS A 36 17.37 -2.68 -11.69
CA LYS A 36 17.16 -2.88 -13.14
C LYS A 36 15.89 -3.67 -13.43
N PHE A 37 15.61 -4.71 -12.64
CA PHE A 37 14.37 -5.48 -12.73
C PHE A 37 13.15 -4.62 -12.43
N CYS A 38 13.20 -3.82 -11.35
CA CYS A 38 12.12 -2.92 -10.98
C CYS A 38 11.86 -1.87 -12.07
N ASP A 39 12.89 -1.25 -12.63
CA ASP A 39 12.77 -0.26 -13.70
C ASP A 39 12.19 -0.88 -14.99
N LYS A 40 12.47 -2.15 -15.25
CA LYS A 40 11.90 -2.88 -16.39
C LYS A 40 10.42 -3.19 -16.19
N CYS A 41 10.02 -3.56 -14.98
CA CYS A 41 8.68 -4.11 -14.71
C CYS A 41 7.68 -3.10 -14.15
N ILE A 42 8.15 -2.04 -13.49
CA ILE A 42 7.33 -1.11 -12.71
C ILE A 42 7.49 0.31 -13.25
N MET A 43 6.37 0.87 -13.66
CA MET A 43 6.24 2.23 -14.17
C MET A 43 5.52 3.12 -13.15
N THR A 44 5.90 4.39 -13.14
CA THR A 44 5.45 5.40 -12.16
C THR A 44 5.03 6.73 -12.82
N GLN A 45 5.04 6.78 -14.15
CA GLN A 45 4.89 7.99 -14.93
C GLN A 45 3.65 7.93 -15.82
N PHE A 46 3.23 9.10 -16.29
CA PHE A 46 2.32 9.21 -17.42
C PHE A 46 3.12 9.02 -18.72
N PRO A 47 2.73 8.09 -19.61
CA PRO A 47 3.24 8.08 -20.97
C PRO A 47 2.98 9.42 -21.66
N LEU A 48 3.85 9.81 -22.60
CA LEU A 48 3.61 11.02 -23.38
C LEU A 48 2.36 10.81 -24.27
N LEU A 49 1.55 11.87 -24.42
CA LEU A 49 0.28 11.79 -25.13
C LEU A 49 0.44 11.43 -26.60
N ASP A 50 1.52 11.89 -27.23
CA ASP A 50 1.89 11.65 -28.62
C ASP A 50 2.53 10.28 -28.84
N GLU A 51 3.18 9.72 -27.82
CA GLU A 51 3.75 8.37 -27.87
C GLU A 51 2.67 7.28 -27.64
N ASP A 52 1.87 7.42 -26.58
CA ASP A 52 0.83 6.44 -26.27
C ASP A 52 -0.39 7.07 -25.58
N THR A 53 -1.32 7.55 -26.40
CA THR A 53 -2.57 8.15 -25.93
C THR A 53 -3.45 7.16 -25.16
N GLU A 54 -3.47 5.87 -25.54
CA GLU A 54 -4.32 4.87 -24.88
C GLU A 54 -3.85 4.64 -23.44
N LEU A 55 -2.57 4.31 -23.25
CA LEU A 55 -1.99 4.06 -21.94
C LEU A 55 -2.03 5.31 -21.08
N HIS A 56 -1.77 6.50 -21.65
CA HIS A 56 -1.90 7.76 -20.93
C HIS A 56 -3.29 7.91 -20.31
N ASN A 57 -4.34 7.65 -21.09
CA ASN A 57 -5.72 7.73 -20.60
C ASN A 57 -6.01 6.66 -19.53
N ILE A 58 -5.54 5.43 -19.71
CA ILE A 58 -5.72 4.36 -18.71
C ILE A 58 -5.01 4.72 -17.39
N VAL A 59 -3.78 5.23 -17.43
CA VAL A 59 -3.02 5.65 -16.23
C VAL A 59 -3.74 6.80 -15.52
N LYS A 60 -4.24 7.77 -16.29
CA LYS A 60 -5.02 8.90 -15.77
C LYS A 60 -6.31 8.46 -15.08
N GLU A 61 -7.01 7.48 -15.63
CA GLU A 61 -8.30 7.02 -15.10
C GLU A 61 -8.16 6.00 -13.96
N ALA A 62 -7.21 5.06 -14.07
CA ALA A 62 -7.13 3.89 -13.20
C ALA A 62 -5.95 3.90 -12.21
N GLN A 63 -4.85 4.60 -12.51
CA GLN A 63 -3.65 4.60 -11.66
C GLN A 63 -3.41 5.91 -10.91
N SER A 64 -4.19 6.94 -11.17
CA SER A 64 -4.04 8.23 -10.49
C SER A 64 -4.79 8.23 -9.16
N HIS A 65 -4.04 8.42 -8.07
CA HIS A 65 -4.64 8.64 -6.76
C HIS A 65 -5.31 10.02 -6.71
N TYR A 66 -6.48 10.07 -6.09
CA TYR A 66 -7.27 11.29 -6.04
C TYR A 66 -6.70 12.27 -5.00
N ARG A 67 -6.41 13.50 -5.44
CA ARG A 67 -5.79 14.54 -4.60
C ARG A 67 -6.65 14.97 -3.42
N ASN A 68 -7.97 14.91 -3.55
CA ASN A 68 -8.86 15.17 -2.42
C ASN A 68 -9.13 13.85 -1.71
N HIS A 69 -8.26 13.51 -0.77
CA HIS A 69 -8.32 12.25 -0.03
C HIS A 69 -9.72 12.00 0.55
N SER A 70 -10.25 10.79 0.31
CA SER A 70 -11.48 10.35 0.94
C SER A 70 -11.21 9.84 2.37
N LYS A 71 -12.24 9.74 3.21
CA LYS A 71 -12.12 9.18 4.57
C LYS A 71 -11.43 7.81 4.62
N SER A 72 -11.63 6.97 3.60
CA SER A 72 -10.98 5.65 3.50
C SER A 72 -9.51 5.72 3.10
N CYS A 73 -9.09 6.79 2.43
CA CYS A 73 -7.70 7.03 2.07
C CYS A 73 -6.89 7.48 3.29
N LEU A 74 -7.54 8.08 4.28
CA LEU A 74 -6.84 8.64 5.43
C LEU A 74 -6.72 7.64 6.59
N LYS A 75 -5.67 7.81 7.39
CA LYS A 75 -5.36 7.10 8.63
C LYS A 75 -5.16 8.14 9.75
N TYR A 76 -5.21 7.70 11.00
CA TYR A 76 -4.92 8.50 12.19
C TYR A 76 -5.73 9.81 12.25
N HIS A 77 -7.05 9.72 12.40
CA HIS A 77 -7.95 10.88 12.49
C HIS A 77 -7.82 11.83 11.28
N GLU A 78 -7.76 11.27 10.08
CA GLU A 78 -7.79 12.06 8.84
C GLU A 78 -6.53 12.91 8.57
N THR A 79 -5.39 12.59 9.22
CA THR A 79 -4.16 13.40 9.14
C THR A 79 -3.13 12.90 8.12
N LEU A 80 -3.15 11.60 7.79
CA LEU A 80 -2.15 10.98 6.93
C LEU A 80 -2.81 10.10 5.87
N ASP A 81 -2.30 10.12 4.64
CA ASP A 81 -2.72 9.17 3.62
C ASP A 81 -2.17 7.76 3.92
N ARG A 82 -3.03 6.76 3.85
CA ARG A 82 -2.73 5.35 4.10
C ARG A 82 -1.75 4.77 3.08
N PHE A 83 -1.80 5.28 1.85
CA PHE A 83 -1.03 4.78 0.72
C PHE A 83 0.20 5.66 0.44
N GLU A 84 0.52 6.58 1.35
CA GLU A 84 1.70 7.44 1.30
C GLU A 84 1.74 8.34 0.06
N PHE A 85 0.57 8.80 -0.41
CA PHE A 85 0.50 9.86 -1.42
C PHE A 85 0.57 11.27 -0.79
N PRO A 86 1.23 12.25 -1.45
CA PRO A 86 1.98 12.10 -2.70
C PRO A 86 3.28 11.29 -2.52
N ARG A 87 3.63 10.48 -3.52
CA ARG A 87 4.87 9.69 -3.52
C ARG A 87 6.09 10.61 -3.68
N SER A 88 7.23 10.20 -3.11
CA SER A 88 8.51 10.89 -3.23
C SER A 88 8.97 11.00 -4.69
N VAL A 89 9.60 12.12 -5.03
CA VAL A 89 10.24 12.33 -6.34
C VAL A 89 11.62 11.68 -6.31
N ALA A 90 12.05 11.04 -7.39
CA ALA A 90 13.38 10.45 -7.47
C ALA A 90 13.88 10.42 -8.91
N ARG A 91 15.16 10.78 -9.13
CA ARG A 91 15.79 10.76 -10.46
C ARG A 91 16.12 9.34 -10.94
N ARG A 92 16.27 8.41 -10.01
CA ARG A 92 16.61 7.00 -10.24
C ARG A 92 15.87 6.10 -9.25
N THR A 93 15.76 4.83 -9.56
CA THR A 93 15.28 3.82 -8.62
C THR A 93 16.42 3.39 -7.70
N PHE A 94 16.14 3.22 -6.41
CA PHE A 94 17.13 2.71 -5.44
C PHE A 94 16.43 2.07 -4.23
N ILE A 95 17.17 1.20 -3.54
CA ILE A 95 16.75 0.61 -2.27
C ILE A 95 17.07 1.61 -1.15
N CYS A 96 16.03 2.07 -0.47
CA CYS A 96 16.13 3.03 0.63
C CYS A 96 16.10 2.29 1.96
N GLU A 97 17.26 2.15 2.57
CA GLU A 97 17.42 1.59 3.91
C GLU A 97 17.29 2.69 4.96
N PRO A 98 16.40 2.51 5.96
CA PRO A 98 16.17 3.50 6.99
C PRO A 98 17.42 3.69 7.85
N ILE A 99 17.61 4.89 8.39
CA ILE A 99 18.68 5.12 9.37
C ILE A 99 18.32 4.47 10.71
N GLU A 100 19.33 3.96 11.42
CA GLU A 100 19.18 3.56 12.82
C GLU A 100 19.08 4.80 13.71
N VAL A 101 18.16 4.78 14.68
CA VAL A 101 17.87 5.90 15.58
C VAL A 101 18.13 5.44 17.01
N ASP A 102 19.33 5.72 17.50
CA ASP A 102 19.82 5.14 18.76
C ASP A 102 19.79 6.14 19.93
N ASN A 103 19.98 7.42 19.63
CA ASN A 103 20.12 8.45 20.65
C ASN A 103 19.12 9.62 20.47
N ASP A 104 19.04 10.50 21.48
CA ASP A 104 18.09 11.62 21.46
C ASP A 104 18.44 12.69 20.41
N ASN A 105 19.71 12.80 20.01
CA ASN A 105 20.10 13.68 18.91
C ASN A 105 19.58 13.16 17.57
N ASP A 106 19.64 11.84 17.32
CA ASP A 106 19.11 11.20 16.11
C ASP A 106 17.59 11.40 16.02
N LYS A 107 16.88 11.29 17.16
CA LYS A 107 15.44 11.58 17.24
C LYS A 107 15.14 13.03 16.90
N GLN A 108 15.92 13.97 17.43
CA GLN A 108 15.74 15.39 17.16
C GLN A 108 16.02 15.72 15.69
N TYR A 109 17.07 15.14 15.12
CA TYR A 109 17.40 15.24 13.71
C TYR A 109 16.28 14.68 12.83
N THR A 110 15.82 13.46 13.12
CA THR A 110 14.73 12.79 12.41
C THR A 110 13.46 13.64 12.42
N LYS A 111 13.11 14.20 13.58
CA LYS A 111 11.94 15.10 13.70
C LYS A 111 12.09 16.33 12.79
N LYS A 112 13.24 17.01 12.85
CA LYS A 112 13.51 18.20 12.03
C LYS A 112 13.43 17.89 10.53
N VAL A 113 14.03 16.78 10.10
CA VAL A 113 14.02 16.37 8.69
C VAL A 113 12.61 16.04 8.23
N ASN A 114 11.81 15.35 9.05
CA ASN A 114 10.40 15.06 8.73
C ASN A 114 9.55 16.34 8.60
N GLU A 115 9.80 17.36 9.43
CA GLU A 115 9.15 18.67 9.32
C GLU A 115 9.50 19.35 8.00
N ILE A 116 10.79 19.35 7.61
CA ILE A 116 11.25 19.92 6.33
C ILE A 116 10.63 19.17 5.15
N PHE A 117 10.64 17.82 5.17
CA PHE A 117 10.06 17.00 4.12
C PHE A 117 8.54 17.26 3.96
N THR A 118 7.84 17.47 5.08
CA THR A 118 6.42 17.84 5.08
C THR A 118 6.20 19.22 4.44
N GLU A 119 7.05 20.20 4.75
CA GLU A 119 7.00 21.55 4.14
C GLU A 119 7.28 21.50 2.63
N MET A 120 8.27 20.71 2.20
CA MET A 120 8.57 20.51 0.78
C MET A 120 7.37 19.91 0.04
N ASN A 121 6.75 18.87 0.59
CA ASN A 121 5.57 18.25 0.00
C ASN A 121 4.37 19.21 -0.06
N ALA A 122 4.15 20.01 0.98
CA ALA A 122 3.11 21.03 0.99
C ALA A 122 3.34 22.08 -0.10
N THR A 123 4.59 22.51 -0.29
CA THR A 123 4.97 23.46 -1.34
C THR A 123 4.72 22.89 -2.73
N MET A 124 5.13 21.64 -2.98
CA MET A 124 4.84 20.94 -4.24
C MET A 124 3.34 20.81 -4.51
N ASN A 125 2.55 20.45 -3.49
CA ASN A 125 1.10 20.33 -3.60
C ASN A 125 0.43 21.68 -3.92
N ALA A 126 0.98 22.80 -3.44
CA ALA A 126 0.50 24.13 -3.79
C ALA A 126 0.83 24.46 -5.25
N LEU A 127 2.08 24.25 -5.68
CA LEU A 127 2.52 24.49 -7.05
C LEU A 127 1.75 23.65 -8.09
N GLU A 128 1.40 22.42 -7.75
CA GLU A 128 0.60 21.53 -8.61
C GLU A 128 -0.81 22.04 -8.90
N LYS A 129 -1.37 22.91 -8.05
CA LYS A 129 -2.68 23.52 -8.30
C LYS A 129 -2.63 24.57 -9.40
N GLU A 130 -1.45 25.14 -9.62
CA GLU A 130 -1.23 26.27 -10.53
C GLU A 130 -0.64 25.81 -11.86
N LYS A 131 0.22 24.79 -11.84
CA LYS A 131 0.94 24.31 -13.03
C LYS A 131 1.31 22.84 -12.94
N MET A 132 1.72 22.28 -14.09
CA MET A 132 2.45 21.02 -14.11
C MET A 132 3.84 21.21 -13.53
N LEU A 133 4.25 20.32 -12.62
CA LEU A 133 5.56 20.40 -11.99
C LEU A 133 6.67 19.94 -12.93
N SER A 134 7.79 20.65 -12.85
CA SER A 134 9.04 20.34 -13.54
C SER A 134 10.15 19.99 -12.56
N TRP A 135 11.27 19.46 -13.08
CA TRP A 135 12.47 19.25 -12.26
C TRP A 135 13.01 20.54 -11.65
N SER A 136 12.97 21.66 -12.38
CA SER A 136 13.38 22.95 -11.82
C SER A 136 12.54 23.38 -10.61
N ASP A 137 11.24 23.04 -10.59
CA ASP A 137 10.40 23.34 -9.43
C ASP A 137 10.82 22.53 -8.22
N PHE A 138 11.07 21.23 -8.43
CA PHE A 138 11.57 20.35 -7.38
C PHE A 138 12.94 20.80 -6.86
N ASP A 139 13.89 21.09 -7.75
CA ASP A 139 15.29 21.41 -7.40
C ASP A 139 15.39 22.70 -6.54
N THR A 140 14.40 23.61 -6.64
CA THR A 140 14.35 24.80 -5.77
C THR A 140 14.12 24.46 -4.29
N LEU A 141 13.49 23.32 -3.99
CA LEU A 141 13.07 22.96 -2.64
C LEU A 141 14.23 22.47 -1.77
N PRO A 142 15.03 21.45 -2.15
CA PRO A 142 16.23 21.09 -1.39
C PRO A 142 17.21 22.27 -1.27
N THR A 143 17.37 23.05 -2.34
CA THR A 143 18.28 24.20 -2.37
C THR A 143 17.94 25.24 -1.29
N LYS A 144 16.65 25.44 -0.97
CA LYS A 144 16.21 26.34 0.12
C LYS A 144 16.79 25.95 1.48
N TYR A 145 17.11 24.67 1.68
CA TYR A 145 17.72 24.12 2.90
C TYR A 145 19.21 23.81 2.74
N ASN A 146 19.83 24.31 1.66
CA ASN A 146 21.24 24.08 1.33
C ASN A 146 21.57 22.59 1.13
N TRP A 147 20.62 21.84 0.57
CA TRP A 147 20.76 20.44 0.19
C TRP A 147 20.94 20.27 -1.31
N ASN A 148 21.83 19.36 -1.70
CA ASN A 148 21.87 18.82 -3.05
C ASN A 148 20.91 17.61 -3.18
N TYR A 149 20.97 16.91 -4.31
CA TYR A 149 20.08 15.77 -4.54
C TYR A 149 20.47 14.53 -3.73
N GLU A 150 21.77 14.33 -3.49
CA GLU A 150 22.29 13.26 -2.64
C GLU A 150 21.87 13.43 -1.17
N ASP A 151 21.85 14.67 -0.67
CA ASP A 151 21.31 15.03 0.64
C ASP A 151 19.81 14.73 0.71
N TYR A 152 19.07 14.99 -0.37
CA TYR A 152 17.65 14.63 -0.47
C TYR A 152 17.41 13.11 -0.46
N GLU A 153 18.24 12.32 -1.14
CA GLU A 153 18.17 10.85 -1.04
C GLU A 153 18.45 10.39 0.41
N CYS A 154 19.39 11.04 1.11
CA CYS A 154 19.60 10.79 2.54
C CYS A 154 18.37 11.14 3.39
N VAL A 155 17.65 12.22 3.07
CA VAL A 155 16.39 12.59 3.73
C VAL A 155 15.33 11.49 3.60
N LEU A 156 15.24 10.83 2.45
CA LEU A 156 14.29 9.73 2.26
C LEU A 156 14.58 8.56 3.21
N ARG A 157 15.86 8.28 3.51
CA ARG A 157 16.27 7.27 4.51
C ARG A 157 15.86 7.65 5.95
N VAL A 158 15.65 8.93 6.22
CA VAL A 158 15.19 9.42 7.53
C VAL A 158 13.66 9.36 7.63
N VAL A 159 12.96 9.61 6.53
CA VAL A 159 11.50 9.64 6.47
C VAL A 159 10.90 8.24 6.45
N HIS A 160 11.53 7.31 5.73
CA HIS A 160 11.09 5.91 5.69
C HIS A 160 11.58 5.16 6.94
N THR A 161 10.70 4.35 7.53
CA THR A 161 10.97 3.57 8.75
C THR A 161 11.30 2.10 8.46
N ARG A 162 11.26 1.70 7.20
CA ARG A 162 11.49 0.33 6.71
C ARG A 162 12.28 0.41 5.42
N THR A 163 12.96 -0.68 5.08
CA THR A 163 13.59 -0.84 3.77
C THR A 163 12.50 -0.84 2.70
N VAL A 164 12.58 0.11 1.76
CA VAL A 164 11.61 0.29 0.68
C VAL A 164 12.34 0.56 -0.64
N ILE A 165 11.73 0.18 -1.76
CA ILE A 165 12.21 0.63 -3.08
C ILE A 165 11.61 1.99 -3.39
N ILE A 166 12.47 3.00 -3.52
CA ILE A 166 12.09 4.29 -4.07
C ILE A 166 12.26 4.19 -5.58
N HIS A 167 11.15 4.18 -6.29
CA HIS A 167 11.16 4.15 -7.75
C HIS A 167 11.49 5.53 -8.32
N LYS A 168 12.23 5.54 -9.43
CA LYS A 168 12.37 6.71 -10.31
C LYS A 168 10.97 7.28 -10.55
N ARG A 169 10.81 8.58 -10.28
CA ARG A 169 9.52 9.25 -10.35
C ARG A 169 9.72 10.72 -10.64
N GLU A 170 9.11 11.17 -11.72
CA GLU A 170 9.09 12.59 -12.08
C GLU A 170 8.18 13.40 -11.14
N PRO A 171 8.43 14.71 -10.99
CA PRO A 171 7.58 15.61 -10.21
C PRO A 171 6.09 15.58 -10.55
N ASN A 172 5.73 15.35 -11.81
CA ASN A 172 4.34 15.22 -12.27
C ASN A 172 3.71 13.84 -11.94
N GLY A 173 4.53 12.82 -11.69
CA GLY A 173 4.15 11.44 -11.44
C GLY A 173 3.89 11.12 -9.96
N ARG A 174 3.99 12.09 -9.05
CA ARG A 174 3.82 11.89 -7.59
C ARG A 174 2.48 11.26 -7.18
N TRP A 175 1.47 11.37 -8.02
CA TRP A 175 0.11 10.85 -7.78
C TRP A 175 -0.22 9.60 -8.58
N VAL A 176 0.74 9.06 -9.34
CA VAL A 176 0.55 7.84 -10.13
C VAL A 176 0.97 6.64 -9.30
N ASN A 177 0.14 5.61 -9.19
CA ASN A 177 0.53 4.38 -8.51
C ASN A 177 1.53 3.56 -9.34
N GLN A 178 2.22 2.61 -8.70
CA GLN A 178 3.09 1.66 -9.41
C GLN A 178 2.25 0.74 -10.30
N TYR A 179 2.57 0.65 -11.58
CA TYR A 179 1.88 -0.24 -12.51
C TYR A 179 2.85 -0.94 -13.46
N ASN A 180 2.45 -2.08 -14.00
CA ASN A 180 3.12 -2.69 -15.14
C ASN A 180 2.31 -2.34 -16.39
N GLU A 181 2.99 -1.87 -17.44
CA GLU A 181 2.35 -1.38 -18.66
C GLU A 181 1.47 -2.44 -19.34
N GLU A 182 2.04 -3.63 -19.60
CA GLU A 182 1.34 -4.70 -20.31
C GLU A 182 0.13 -5.19 -19.51
N MET A 183 0.32 -5.40 -18.20
CA MET A 183 -0.76 -5.78 -17.30
C MET A 183 -1.86 -4.72 -17.26
N LEU A 184 -1.49 -3.44 -17.23
CA LEU A 184 -2.45 -2.34 -17.14
C LEU A 184 -3.32 -2.23 -18.40
N ARG A 185 -2.75 -2.45 -19.59
CA ARG A 185 -3.51 -2.45 -20.85
C ARG A 185 -4.59 -3.52 -20.88
N VAL A 186 -4.31 -4.70 -20.31
CA VAL A 186 -5.26 -5.81 -20.26
C VAL A 186 -6.26 -5.63 -19.12
N TRP A 187 -5.77 -5.28 -17.92
CA TRP A 187 -6.57 -5.21 -16.71
C TRP A 187 -7.47 -3.99 -16.64
N LYS A 188 -6.99 -2.83 -17.13
CA LYS A 188 -7.69 -1.53 -17.15
C LYS A 188 -8.32 -1.13 -15.79
N ALA A 189 -7.68 -1.53 -14.69
CA ALA A 189 -8.07 -1.19 -13.34
C ALA A 189 -6.84 -0.94 -12.47
N ASN A 190 -7.05 -0.29 -11.31
CA ASN A 190 -5.99 0.08 -10.38
C ASN A 190 -5.14 -1.14 -10.00
N MET A 191 -3.83 -0.95 -9.95
CA MET A 191 -2.86 -1.93 -9.46
C MET A 191 -1.81 -1.24 -8.61
N ASP A 192 -1.21 -1.98 -7.70
CA ASP A 192 -0.11 -1.52 -6.84
C ASP A 192 0.93 -2.64 -6.83
N ILE A 193 1.87 -2.56 -7.78
CA ILE A 193 2.90 -3.58 -7.95
C ILE A 193 4.15 -3.16 -7.17
N GLN A 194 4.60 -4.03 -6.27
CA GLN A 194 5.75 -3.78 -5.41
C GLN A 194 6.67 -4.99 -5.43
N PHE A 195 7.97 -4.73 -5.50
CA PHE A 195 8.97 -5.76 -5.29
C PHE A 195 9.05 -6.11 -3.79
N VAL A 196 9.10 -7.39 -3.47
CA VAL A 196 9.08 -7.87 -2.09
C VAL A 196 10.48 -7.84 -1.50
N LEU A 197 10.73 -6.89 -0.59
CA LEU A 197 11.97 -6.78 0.18
C LEU A 197 11.94 -7.56 1.51
N ASP A 198 10.75 -7.96 1.97
CA ASP A 198 10.57 -8.76 3.18
C ASP A 198 9.49 -9.81 2.91
N THR A 199 9.93 -11.04 2.66
CA THR A 199 9.05 -12.18 2.37
C THR A 199 8.09 -12.45 3.52
N TYR A 200 8.55 -12.34 4.77
CA TYR A 200 7.70 -12.57 5.94
C TYR A 200 6.62 -11.49 6.05
N ALA A 201 6.97 -10.22 5.84
CA ALA A 201 5.99 -9.14 5.84
C ALA A 201 4.96 -9.30 4.71
N SER A 202 5.40 -9.74 3.52
CA SER A 202 4.53 -10.02 2.38
C SER A 202 3.56 -11.18 2.65
N GLU A 203 4.06 -12.30 3.18
CA GLU A 203 3.24 -13.44 3.57
C GLU A 203 2.24 -13.07 4.66
N LYS A 204 2.69 -12.33 5.69
CA LYS A 204 1.82 -11.84 6.76
C LYS A 204 0.74 -10.90 6.22
N TYR A 205 1.08 -10.06 5.25
CA TYR A 205 0.12 -9.19 4.57
C TYR A 205 -0.93 -10.03 3.83
N LEU A 206 -0.51 -10.94 2.95
CA LEU A 206 -1.42 -11.82 2.22
C LEU A 206 -2.32 -12.61 3.17
N MET A 207 -1.73 -13.13 4.24
CA MET A 207 -2.44 -13.88 5.26
C MET A 207 -3.50 -13.02 5.95
N SER A 208 -3.19 -11.76 6.28
CA SER A 208 -4.17 -10.85 6.87
C SER A 208 -5.40 -10.60 5.99
N TYR A 209 -5.27 -10.67 4.65
CA TYR A 209 -6.40 -10.57 3.73
C TYR A 209 -7.18 -11.87 3.63
N THR A 210 -6.49 -13.00 3.50
CA THR A 210 -7.10 -14.32 3.44
C THR A 210 -7.85 -14.66 4.73
N THR A 211 -7.38 -14.18 5.90
CA THR A 211 -8.04 -14.36 7.21
C THR A 211 -8.90 -13.19 7.67
N LYS A 212 -9.16 -12.21 6.78
CA LYS A 212 -9.99 -11.05 7.13
C LYS A 212 -11.39 -11.45 7.63
N PRO A 213 -12.12 -12.39 6.98
CA PRO A 213 -13.43 -12.83 7.47
C PRO A 213 -13.37 -13.45 8.87
N GLU A 214 -12.33 -14.23 9.17
CA GLU A 214 -12.10 -14.85 10.47
C GLU A 214 -11.85 -13.78 11.53
N ARG A 215 -11.00 -12.79 11.23
CA ARG A 215 -10.71 -11.69 12.13
C ARG A 215 -11.95 -10.86 12.47
N GLU A 216 -12.80 -10.58 11.49
CA GLU A 216 -14.06 -9.84 11.70
C GLU A 216 -15.01 -10.62 12.63
N LYS A 217 -15.09 -11.95 12.49
CA LYS A 217 -15.85 -12.81 13.41
C LYS A 217 -15.26 -12.83 14.82
N SER A 218 -13.93 -12.92 14.95
CA SER A 218 -13.26 -12.89 16.26
C SER A 218 -13.55 -11.59 17.02
N LEU A 219 -13.48 -10.44 16.36
CA LEU A 219 -13.81 -9.14 16.97
C LEU A 219 -15.26 -9.07 17.44
N LEU A 220 -16.18 -9.64 16.66
CA LEU A 220 -17.59 -9.72 17.01
C LEU A 220 -17.80 -10.59 18.27
N PHE A 221 -17.10 -11.72 18.38
CA PHE A 221 -17.14 -12.57 19.57
C PHE A 221 -16.50 -11.93 20.79
N GLU A 222 -15.39 -11.22 20.63
CA GLU A 222 -14.78 -10.45 21.72
C GLU A 222 -15.72 -9.37 22.26
N GLY A 223 -16.45 -8.67 21.36
CA GLY A 223 -17.47 -7.70 21.74
C GLY A 223 -18.59 -8.33 22.57
N ILE A 224 -19.14 -9.46 22.11
CA ILE A 224 -20.16 -10.22 22.86
C ILE A 224 -19.62 -10.65 24.21
N HIS A 225 -18.42 -11.25 24.26
CA HIS A 225 -17.82 -11.70 25.51
C HIS A 225 -17.65 -10.55 26.51
N LYS A 226 -17.25 -9.36 26.04
CA LYS A 226 -17.09 -8.16 26.88
C LYS A 226 -18.44 -7.66 27.42
N GLU A 227 -19.46 -7.52 26.57
CA GLU A 227 -20.82 -7.13 26.99
C GLU A 227 -21.37 -8.07 28.07
N TYR A 228 -21.13 -9.37 27.93
CA TYR A 228 -21.60 -10.38 28.88
C TYR A 228 -20.87 -10.36 30.22
N ARG A 229 -19.54 -10.11 30.22
CA ARG A 229 -18.79 -9.90 31.47
C ARG A 229 -19.27 -8.66 32.24
N GLU A 230 -19.62 -7.59 31.54
CA GLU A 230 -20.10 -6.35 32.16
C GLU A 230 -21.57 -6.45 32.63
N GLY A 231 -22.38 -7.28 31.96
CA GLY A 231 -23.81 -7.47 32.26
C GLY A 231 -24.14 -8.52 33.34
N ASN A 232 -23.14 -9.22 33.91
CA ASN A 232 -23.33 -10.23 34.96
C ASN A 232 -24.33 -11.36 34.58
N MET A 233 -24.37 -11.71 33.30
CA MET A 233 -25.29 -12.71 32.73
C MET A 233 -24.74 -14.14 32.83
N SER A 234 -25.60 -15.15 32.64
CA SER A 234 -25.17 -16.56 32.76
C SER A 234 -24.35 -17.03 31.54
N VAL A 235 -23.39 -17.94 31.77
CA VAL A 235 -22.56 -18.57 30.72
C VAL A 235 -23.41 -19.23 29.63
N ARG A 236 -24.60 -19.74 29.98
CA ARG A 236 -25.52 -20.39 29.02
C ARG A 236 -26.09 -19.38 28.03
N GLU A 237 -26.43 -18.18 28.48
CA GLU A 237 -26.96 -17.11 27.63
C GLU A 237 -25.87 -16.54 26.72
N GLU A 238 -24.64 -16.44 27.22
CA GLU A 238 -23.46 -16.05 26.45
C GLU A 238 -23.23 -17.03 25.29
N MET A 239 -23.16 -18.32 25.59
CA MET A 239 -22.95 -19.36 24.57
C MET A 239 -24.07 -19.39 23.53
N LYS A 240 -25.32 -19.13 23.93
CA LYS A 240 -26.44 -19.05 22.99
C LYS A 240 -26.27 -17.88 22.02
N LYS A 241 -25.95 -16.68 22.53
CA LYS A 241 -25.78 -15.49 21.69
C LYS A 241 -24.52 -15.58 20.81
N LEU A 242 -23.42 -16.15 21.30
CA LEU A 242 -22.25 -16.47 20.50
C LEU A 242 -22.60 -17.42 19.34
N THR A 243 -23.35 -18.48 19.64
CA THR A 243 -23.78 -19.47 18.63
C THR A 243 -24.68 -18.83 17.58
N ASP A 244 -25.70 -18.10 18.00
CA ASP A 244 -26.62 -17.39 17.09
C ASP A 244 -25.86 -16.39 16.20
N THR A 245 -24.91 -15.67 16.78
CA THR A 245 -24.07 -14.71 16.04
C THR A 245 -23.16 -15.42 15.04
N PHE A 246 -22.53 -16.53 15.42
CA PHE A 246 -21.71 -17.33 14.52
C PHE A 246 -22.51 -17.79 13.31
N PHE A 247 -23.71 -18.35 13.51
CA PHE A 247 -24.53 -18.83 12.40
C PHE A 247 -24.98 -17.70 11.46
N ASN A 248 -25.29 -16.52 11.99
CA ASN A 248 -25.74 -15.38 11.18
C ASN A 248 -24.60 -14.68 10.41
N HIS A 249 -23.37 -14.72 10.94
CA HIS A 249 -22.21 -14.05 10.34
C HIS A 249 -21.23 -15.02 9.65
N ARG A 250 -21.49 -16.33 9.67
CA ARG A 250 -20.67 -17.30 8.95
C ARG A 250 -20.90 -17.17 7.45
N GLN A 251 -19.82 -16.86 6.74
CA GLN A 251 -19.73 -17.10 5.30
C GLN A 251 -19.67 -18.61 5.04
N VAL A 252 -20.56 -19.08 4.18
CA VAL A 252 -20.68 -20.48 3.75
C VAL A 252 -20.63 -20.54 2.24
N SER A 253 -20.27 -21.69 1.69
CA SER A 253 -20.34 -21.90 0.24
C SER A 253 -21.78 -21.75 -0.26
N VAL A 254 -21.96 -21.44 -1.55
CA VAL A 254 -23.30 -21.36 -2.17
C VAL A 254 -24.05 -22.69 -2.01
N GLN A 255 -23.35 -23.81 -2.14
CA GLN A 255 -23.90 -25.15 -1.97
C GLN A 255 -24.44 -25.35 -0.55
N GLU A 256 -23.66 -24.95 0.45
CA GLU A 256 -24.04 -25.04 1.87
C GLU A 256 -25.17 -24.08 2.24
N ALA A 257 -25.19 -22.87 1.66
CA ALA A 257 -26.29 -21.92 1.84
C ALA A 257 -27.61 -22.48 1.29
N ILE A 258 -27.59 -23.02 0.08
CA ILE A 258 -28.76 -23.66 -0.54
C ILE A 258 -29.24 -24.81 0.33
N TYR A 259 -28.33 -25.69 0.74
CA TYR A 259 -28.65 -26.82 1.60
C TYR A 259 -29.31 -26.39 2.92
N SER A 260 -28.76 -25.35 3.57
CA SER A 260 -29.27 -24.81 4.84
C SER A 260 -30.65 -24.15 4.69
N MET A 261 -30.86 -23.37 3.62
CA MET A 261 -32.14 -22.70 3.36
C MET A 261 -33.25 -23.67 2.95
N THR A 262 -32.91 -24.68 2.17
CA THR A 262 -33.86 -25.67 1.63
C THR A 262 -34.16 -26.82 2.59
N LYS A 263 -33.42 -26.93 3.70
CA LYS A 263 -33.54 -28.01 4.69
C LYS A 263 -33.45 -29.40 4.05
N MET A 264 -32.65 -29.54 3.01
CA MET A 264 -32.43 -30.84 2.38
C MET A 264 -31.82 -31.81 3.39
N SER A 265 -32.29 -33.06 3.38
CA SER A 265 -31.72 -34.09 4.26
C SER A 265 -30.34 -34.51 3.74
N PRO A 266 -29.36 -34.78 4.64
CA PRO A 266 -28.03 -35.18 4.21
C PRO A 266 -28.15 -36.55 3.57
N THR A 267 -27.95 -36.59 2.25
CA THR A 267 -27.80 -37.84 1.51
C THR A 267 -26.34 -38.22 1.61
N TYR A 268 -26.02 -39.10 2.56
CA TYR A 268 -24.72 -39.76 2.56
C TYR A 268 -24.67 -40.65 1.32
N SER A 269 -23.70 -40.40 0.43
CA SER A 269 -23.39 -41.32 -0.66
C SER A 269 -23.01 -42.67 -0.04
N SER A 270 -23.79 -43.69 -0.39
CA SER A 270 -23.52 -45.09 -0.03
C SER A 270 -22.27 -45.60 -0.74
#